data_AF-A0A960I045-F1
#
_entry.id   AF-A0A960I045-F1
#
_cell.length_a   1.000
_cell.length_b   1.000
_cell.length_c   1.000
_cell.angle_alpha   90.00
_cell.angle_beta   90.00
_cell.angle_gamma   90.00
#
_symmetry.space_group_name_H-M   'P 1'
#
loop_
_entity.id
_entity.type
_entity.pdbx_description
1 polymer ?
#
loop_
_entity_poly.entity_id
_entity_poly.type
_entity_poly.pdbx_seq_one_letter_code
_entity_poly.pdbx_strand_id
1 'polypeptide(L)'
;MGAGTSAEREGERARAAERRLEKKARNARRAADSWDRGAEGERLTAEALSPLERKGWNVLHDRRAPDGGNVDHIVVGPPGIAVLDSKNWSNPVTITPDRRLVFSKHDKTGELDRLGRIVEEIRALVASDGVKVAVRGYLVLTGAEDRGRESSDLGDLRVLGVECLAARLAGAKPDLDPALVAAVTETLETRLLPMTDTEPDQVVNVGEALANEPSPLFEKAHRFYYLVPWRKGGNNRMYVNDRSGTTLGWTDMTTGAIEMQCGGEDEPFVKTLLAAADPTGIKVAPGEVPKVPTQLFGGRLLSRFARLHTSLLVGQEWKKPGVHRLYGTLIDPAVTAFDLGWVDLKSGELHPSMDGPLHKDRREPAQYLKFLLHCRPDRRS
;
A
#
# COMPACT_ATOMS: atom_id res chain seq x y z
N MET A 1 42.90 28.07 13.59
CA MET A 1 41.84 27.09 13.91
C MET A 1 41.97 26.74 15.38
N GLY A 2 40.95 26.98 16.20
CA GLY A 2 40.99 26.74 17.64
C GLY A 2 40.81 25.26 17.98
N ALA A 3 41.59 24.77 18.94
CA ALA A 3 41.43 23.43 19.52
C ALA A 3 40.00 23.27 20.09
N GLY A 4 39.37 22.10 19.92
CA GLY A 4 38.03 21.78 20.45
C GLY A 4 36.87 21.90 19.47
N THR A 5 37.00 22.71 18.40
CA THR A 5 35.94 22.94 17.41
C THR A 5 35.49 21.70 16.62
N SER A 6 36.35 20.68 16.50
CA SER A 6 35.97 19.38 15.91
C SER A 6 35.12 18.53 16.85
N ALA A 7 35.46 18.49 18.14
CA ALA A 7 34.73 17.73 19.15
C ALA A 7 33.34 18.32 19.43
N GLU A 8 33.22 19.66 19.45
CA GLU A 8 31.93 20.35 19.59
C GLU A 8 30.97 20.02 18.43
N ARG A 9 31.46 20.09 17.18
CA ARG A 9 30.66 19.73 16.00
C ARG A 9 30.22 18.27 16.00
N GLU A 10 31.08 17.36 16.45
CA GLU A 10 30.72 15.94 16.56
C GLU A 10 29.68 15.71 17.68
N GLY A 11 29.81 16.41 18.81
CA GLY A 11 28.81 16.41 19.88
C GLY A 11 27.45 16.95 19.42
N GLU A 12 27.41 18.01 18.62
CA GLU A 12 26.18 18.54 18.01
C GLU A 12 25.54 17.53 17.05
N ARG A 13 26.34 16.86 16.22
CA ARG A 13 25.87 15.80 15.30
C ARG A 13 25.28 14.63 16.08
N ALA A 14 25.94 14.17 17.13
CA ALA A 14 25.45 13.09 17.98
C ALA A 14 24.09 13.43 18.62
N ARG A 15 23.96 14.64 19.20
CA ARG A 15 22.68 15.13 19.77
C ARG A 15 21.59 15.28 18.71
N ALA A 16 21.93 15.68 17.48
CA ALA A 16 20.97 15.76 16.39
C ALA A 16 20.51 14.36 15.93
N ALA A 17 21.42 13.38 15.91
CA ALA A 17 21.10 11.98 15.60
C ALA A 17 20.19 11.37 16.68
N GLU A 18 20.48 11.60 17.96
CA GLU A 18 19.64 11.20 19.10
C GLU A 18 18.20 11.71 18.94
N ARG A 19 18.00 13.02 18.74
CA ARG A 19 16.65 13.61 18.53
C ARG A 19 15.90 12.98 17.35
N ARG A 20 16.62 12.62 16.27
CA ARG A 20 16.03 11.93 15.11
C ARG A 20 15.57 10.52 15.47
N LEU A 21 16.39 9.77 16.19
CA LEU A 21 16.07 8.41 16.63
C LEU A 21 14.91 8.40 17.62
N GLU A 22 14.87 9.32 18.58
CA GLU A 22 13.73 9.47 19.49
C GLU A 22 12.42 9.78 18.75
N LYS A 23 12.48 10.66 17.73
CA LYS A 23 11.31 10.93 16.88
C LYS A 23 10.86 9.69 16.12
N LYS A 24 11.80 8.91 15.56
CA LYS A 24 11.49 7.63 14.89
C LYS A 24 10.86 6.63 15.85
N ALA A 25 11.45 6.44 17.03
CA ALA A 25 10.93 5.52 18.06
C ALA A 25 9.54 5.94 18.56
N ARG A 26 9.28 7.23 18.70
CA ARG A 26 7.95 7.75 19.05
C ARG A 26 6.94 7.50 17.93
N ASN A 27 7.32 7.68 16.67
CA ASN A 27 6.44 7.41 15.53
C ASN A 27 6.14 5.92 15.39
N ALA A 28 7.15 5.05 15.56
CA ALA A 28 6.98 3.60 15.54
C ALA A 28 6.04 3.13 16.66
N ARG A 29 6.21 3.64 17.88
CA ARG A 29 5.27 3.39 18.99
C ARG A 29 3.84 3.80 18.65
N ARG A 30 3.64 5.02 18.14
CA ARG A 30 2.32 5.49 17.69
C ARG A 30 1.71 4.63 16.58
N ALA A 31 2.54 4.09 15.70
CA ALA A 31 2.09 3.18 14.64
C ALA A 31 1.65 1.85 15.26
N ALA A 32 2.45 1.24 16.12
CA ALA A 32 2.10 0.03 16.87
C ALA A 32 0.79 0.22 17.66
N ASP A 33 0.68 1.30 18.44
CA ASP A 33 -0.54 1.66 19.18
C ASP A 33 -1.76 1.86 18.24
N SER A 34 -1.53 2.23 16.98
CA SER A 34 -2.60 2.35 15.98
C SER A 34 -3.00 0.99 15.42
N TRP A 35 -2.05 0.10 15.19
CA TRP A 35 -2.30 -1.28 14.74
C TRP A 35 -3.02 -2.09 15.82
N ASP A 36 -2.53 -2.03 17.07
CA ASP A 36 -3.13 -2.72 18.21
C ASP A 36 -4.59 -2.28 18.43
N ARG A 37 -4.86 -0.97 18.30
CA ARG A 37 -6.24 -0.45 18.37
C ARG A 37 -7.11 -0.91 17.20
N GLY A 38 -6.54 -1.01 16.00
CA GLY A 38 -7.23 -1.54 14.82
C GLY A 38 -7.67 -2.98 15.05
N ALA A 39 -6.72 -3.84 15.40
CA ALA A 39 -6.96 -5.26 15.70
C ALA A 39 -7.97 -5.45 16.83
N GLU A 40 -7.87 -4.66 17.91
CA GLU A 40 -8.86 -4.70 18.99
C GLU A 40 -10.26 -4.26 18.50
N GLY A 41 -10.32 -3.28 17.60
CA GLY A 41 -11.57 -2.87 16.97
C GLY A 41 -12.23 -4.00 16.18
N GLU A 42 -11.47 -4.67 15.33
CA GLU A 42 -11.96 -5.82 14.56
C GLU A 42 -12.40 -6.98 15.49
N ARG A 43 -11.64 -7.26 16.55
CA ARG A 43 -12.01 -8.27 17.55
C ARG A 43 -13.33 -7.96 18.24
N LEU A 44 -13.55 -6.70 18.63
CA LEU A 44 -14.80 -6.25 19.25
C LEU A 44 -15.99 -6.34 18.29
N THR A 45 -15.79 -6.02 17.01
CA THR A 45 -16.83 -6.18 16.00
C THR A 45 -17.17 -7.65 15.79
N ALA A 46 -16.17 -8.54 15.68
CA ALA A 46 -16.39 -9.98 15.58
C ALA A 46 -17.17 -10.54 16.79
N GLU A 47 -16.82 -10.12 18.01
CA GLU A 47 -17.53 -10.50 19.24
C GLU A 47 -19.01 -10.07 19.22
N ALA A 48 -19.29 -8.86 18.72
CA ALA A 48 -20.65 -8.37 18.55
C ALA A 48 -21.46 -9.13 17.50
N LEU A 49 -20.80 -9.79 16.54
CA LEU A 49 -21.44 -10.61 15.51
C LEU A 49 -21.73 -12.05 15.96
N SER A 50 -21.03 -12.57 16.96
CA SER A 50 -21.19 -13.96 17.44
C SER A 50 -22.65 -14.37 17.76
N PRO A 51 -23.54 -13.51 18.30
CA PRO A 51 -24.95 -13.85 18.45
C PRO A 51 -25.69 -14.10 17.13
N LEU A 52 -25.29 -13.46 16.03
CA LEU A 52 -25.86 -13.68 14.70
C LEU A 52 -25.33 -14.96 14.07
N GLU A 53 -24.04 -15.25 14.22
CA GLU A 53 -23.42 -16.51 13.76
C GLU A 53 -24.13 -17.72 14.39
N ARG A 54 -24.40 -17.67 15.70
CA ARG A 54 -25.19 -18.71 16.39
C ARG A 54 -26.63 -18.87 15.87
N LYS A 55 -27.15 -17.86 15.16
CA LYS A 55 -28.48 -17.89 14.49
C LYS A 55 -28.38 -18.26 13.01
N GLY A 56 -27.23 -18.76 12.56
CA GLY A 56 -27.02 -19.23 11.19
C GLY A 56 -26.68 -18.13 10.18
N TRP A 57 -26.26 -16.95 10.64
CA TRP A 57 -25.66 -15.95 9.76
C TRP A 57 -24.22 -16.37 9.43
N ASN A 58 -23.76 -16.10 8.21
CA ASN A 58 -22.39 -16.38 7.81
C ASN A 58 -21.55 -15.12 7.93
N VAL A 59 -20.41 -15.20 8.62
CA VAL A 59 -19.48 -14.08 8.75
C VAL A 59 -18.14 -14.48 8.15
N LEU A 60 -17.71 -13.71 7.16
CA LEU A 60 -16.44 -13.86 6.48
C LEU A 60 -15.51 -12.78 7.04
N HIS A 61 -14.64 -13.17 7.95
CA HIS A 61 -13.64 -12.26 8.53
C HIS A 61 -12.43 -12.09 7.60
N ASP A 62 -11.86 -10.90 7.65
CA ASP A 62 -10.59 -10.47 7.07
C ASP A 62 -10.41 -10.96 5.62
N ARG A 63 -11.20 -10.37 4.71
CA ARG A 63 -11.21 -10.76 3.29
C ARG A 63 -10.41 -9.76 2.48
N ARG A 64 -9.69 -10.23 1.46
CA ARG A 64 -9.01 -9.35 0.51
C ARG A 64 -10.05 -8.50 -0.22
N ALA A 65 -9.92 -7.18 -0.10
CA ALA A 65 -10.71 -6.23 -0.85
C ALA A 65 -10.20 -6.16 -2.30
N PRO A 66 -11.06 -5.91 -3.30
CA PRO A 66 -10.63 -5.76 -4.68
C PRO A 66 -9.70 -4.55 -4.90
N ASP A 67 -9.71 -3.57 -3.98
CA ASP A 67 -8.78 -2.44 -3.96
C ASP A 67 -7.36 -2.78 -3.46
N GLY A 68 -7.11 -4.04 -3.10
CA GLY A 68 -5.81 -4.52 -2.62
C GLY A 68 -5.59 -4.38 -1.11
N GLY A 69 -6.54 -3.78 -0.38
CA GLY A 69 -6.58 -3.80 1.08
C GLY A 69 -7.35 -5.01 1.61
N ASN A 70 -7.81 -4.92 2.85
CA ASN A 70 -8.75 -5.85 3.45
C ASN A 70 -10.13 -5.22 3.65
N VAL A 71 -11.11 -6.11 3.79
CA VAL A 71 -12.45 -5.88 4.33
C VAL A 71 -12.50 -6.62 5.66
N ASP A 72 -12.67 -5.89 6.75
CA ASP A 72 -12.60 -6.47 8.10
C ASP A 72 -13.60 -7.61 8.26
N HIS A 73 -14.87 -7.37 7.93
CA HIS A 73 -15.89 -8.42 7.96
C HIS A 73 -16.93 -8.25 6.85
N ILE A 74 -17.37 -9.37 6.29
CA ILE A 74 -18.55 -9.43 5.42
C ILE A 74 -19.55 -10.38 6.06
N VAL A 75 -20.76 -9.88 6.31
CA VAL A 75 -21.83 -10.64 6.95
C VAL A 75 -22.91 -10.92 5.93
N VAL A 76 -23.28 -12.19 5.77
CA VAL A 76 -24.37 -12.64 4.90
C VAL A 76 -25.47 -13.23 5.79
N GLY A 77 -26.66 -12.65 5.67
CA GLY A 77 -27.84 -13.12 6.40
C GLY A 77 -29.12 -12.86 5.63
N PRO A 78 -30.29 -13.16 6.22
CA PRO A 78 -31.58 -13.03 5.55
C PRO A 78 -31.82 -11.64 4.92
N PRO A 79 -31.40 -10.50 5.50
CA PRO A 79 -31.61 -9.18 4.88
C PRO A 79 -30.67 -8.81 3.71
N GLY A 80 -29.68 -9.65 3.42
CA GLY A 80 -28.65 -9.40 2.40
C GLY A 80 -27.22 -9.41 2.95
N ILE A 81 -26.35 -8.62 2.31
CA ILE A 81 -24.92 -8.54 2.61
C ILE A 81 -24.61 -7.23 3.35
N ALA A 82 -23.87 -7.34 4.45
CA ALA A 82 -23.31 -6.22 5.18
C ALA A 82 -21.77 -6.24 5.10
N VAL A 83 -21.18 -5.16 4.60
CA VAL A 83 -19.73 -4.94 4.51
C VAL A 83 -19.33 -4.05 5.67
N LEU A 84 -18.47 -4.53 6.56
CA LEU A 84 -18.13 -3.84 7.80
C LEU A 84 -16.68 -3.38 7.78
N ASP A 85 -16.45 -2.14 8.23
CA ASP A 85 -15.12 -1.53 8.44
C ASP A 85 -15.10 -0.96 9.87
N SER A 86 -14.22 -1.49 10.71
CA SER A 86 -14.14 -1.24 12.14
C SER A 86 -13.20 -0.07 12.44
N LYS A 87 -13.65 0.89 13.24
CA LYS A 87 -12.83 2.03 13.68
C LYS A 87 -12.85 2.19 15.19
N ASN A 88 -11.69 1.92 15.80
CA ASN A 88 -11.46 2.13 17.23
C ASN A 88 -10.94 3.55 17.50
N TRP A 89 -11.81 4.53 17.29
CA TRP A 89 -11.48 5.94 17.46
C TRP A 89 -11.76 6.43 18.88
N SER A 90 -10.80 7.13 19.48
CA SER A 90 -10.83 7.52 20.90
C SER A 90 -11.69 8.75 21.21
N ASN A 91 -12.27 9.38 20.20
CA ASN A 91 -13.12 10.56 20.34
C ASN A 91 -14.36 10.37 19.47
N PRO A 92 -15.48 11.01 19.83
CA PRO A 92 -16.70 10.89 19.04
C PRO A 92 -16.53 11.50 17.65
N VAL A 93 -17.25 10.94 16.68
CA VAL A 93 -17.31 11.52 15.33
C VAL A 93 -18.54 12.37 15.10
N THR A 94 -18.48 13.35 14.22
CA THR A 94 -19.65 14.13 13.83
C THR A 94 -19.97 13.83 12.38
N ILE A 95 -21.23 13.55 12.09
CA ILE A 95 -21.73 13.52 10.73
C ILE A 95 -22.44 14.85 10.49
N THR A 96 -21.91 15.64 9.56
CA THR A 96 -22.46 16.95 9.24
C THR A 96 -23.72 16.82 8.38
N PRO A 97 -24.56 17.88 8.25
CA PRO A 97 -25.73 17.86 7.39
C PRO A 97 -25.41 17.56 5.91
N ASP A 98 -24.23 17.96 5.43
CA ASP A 98 -23.69 17.63 4.10
C ASP A 98 -23.02 16.24 4.04
N ARG A 99 -23.30 15.37 5.02
CA ARG A 99 -22.88 13.96 5.09
C ARG A 99 -21.37 13.73 5.21
N ARG A 100 -20.61 14.71 5.71
CA ARG A 100 -19.18 14.53 5.97
C ARG A 100 -18.95 13.87 7.32
N LEU A 101 -18.00 12.95 7.36
CA LEU A 101 -17.55 12.32 8.59
C LEU A 101 -16.38 13.11 9.17
N VAL A 102 -16.52 13.63 10.39
CA VAL A 102 -15.50 14.47 11.03
C VAL A 102 -15.04 13.82 12.33
N PHE A 103 -13.73 13.63 12.48
CA PHE A 103 -13.09 13.12 13.70
C PHE A 103 -12.05 14.11 14.20
N SER A 104 -12.21 14.63 15.43
CA SER A 104 -11.27 15.58 16.04
C SER A 104 -10.85 16.72 15.10
N LYS A 105 -11.82 17.40 14.45
CA LYS A 105 -11.65 18.47 13.44
C LYS A 105 -11.02 18.06 12.10
N HIS A 106 -10.74 16.78 11.89
CA HIS A 106 -10.25 16.24 10.63
C HIS A 106 -11.39 15.64 9.83
N ASP A 107 -11.42 15.92 8.53
CA ASP A 107 -12.32 15.26 7.59
C ASP A 107 -11.87 13.81 7.36
N LYS A 108 -12.79 12.88 7.59
CA LYS A 108 -12.64 11.42 7.43
C LYS A 108 -13.65 10.85 6.46
N THR A 109 -14.30 11.68 5.63
CA THR A 109 -15.26 11.25 4.62
C THR A 109 -14.66 10.22 3.64
N GLY A 110 -13.35 10.29 3.41
CA GLY A 110 -12.63 9.29 2.61
C GLY A 110 -12.74 7.83 3.11
N GLU A 111 -13.01 7.60 4.40
CA GLU A 111 -13.28 6.26 4.94
C GLU A 111 -14.63 5.74 4.42
N LEU A 112 -15.66 6.60 4.40
CA LEU A 112 -16.97 6.27 3.83
C LEU A 112 -16.89 6.09 2.31
N ASP A 113 -16.12 6.93 1.62
CA ASP A 113 -15.92 6.80 0.18
C ASP A 113 -15.24 5.46 -0.18
N ARG A 114 -14.27 5.02 0.64
CA ARG A 114 -13.63 3.70 0.47
C ARG A 114 -14.64 2.58 0.67
N LEU A 115 -15.36 2.60 1.78
CA LEU A 115 -16.37 1.59 2.09
C LEU A 115 -17.45 1.51 1.01
N GLY A 116 -17.90 2.65 0.48
CA GLY A 116 -18.84 2.73 -0.64
C GLY A 116 -18.33 2.04 -1.90
N ARG A 117 -17.05 2.20 -2.25
CA ARG A 117 -16.47 1.50 -3.41
C ARG A 117 -16.49 -0.01 -3.22
N ILE A 118 -16.08 -0.50 -2.06
CA ILE A 118 -16.09 -1.94 -1.74
C ILE A 118 -17.52 -2.50 -1.81
N VAL A 119 -18.51 -1.76 -1.30
CA VAL A 119 -19.93 -2.13 -1.40
C VAL A 119 -20.38 -2.29 -2.84
N GLU A 120 -20.05 -1.34 -3.73
CA GLU A 120 -20.40 -1.43 -5.15
C GLU A 120 -19.69 -2.60 -5.86
N GLU A 121 -18.44 -2.87 -5.50
CA GLU A 121 -17.68 -4.00 -6.07
C GLU A 121 -18.27 -5.34 -5.65
N ILE A 122 -18.59 -5.52 -4.37
CA ILE A 122 -19.24 -6.74 -3.86
C ILE A 122 -20.62 -6.90 -4.50
N ARG A 123 -21.39 -5.81 -4.64
CA ARG A 123 -22.68 -5.82 -5.33
C ARG A 123 -22.54 -6.26 -6.78
N ALA A 124 -21.57 -5.71 -7.51
CA ALA A 124 -21.32 -6.08 -8.91
C ALA A 124 -20.87 -7.54 -9.04
N LEU A 125 -20.05 -8.03 -8.10
CA LEU A 125 -19.58 -9.41 -8.05
C LEU A 125 -20.74 -10.39 -7.91
N VAL A 126 -21.61 -10.18 -6.91
CA VAL A 126 -22.77 -11.07 -6.69
C VAL A 126 -23.81 -10.94 -7.80
N ALA A 127 -23.99 -9.74 -8.35
CA ALA A 127 -24.86 -9.53 -9.51
C ALA A 127 -24.37 -10.26 -10.78
N SER A 128 -23.05 -10.48 -10.93
CA SER A 128 -22.49 -11.23 -12.05
C SER A 128 -22.87 -12.71 -12.04
N ASP A 129 -23.22 -13.25 -10.88
CA ASP A 129 -23.74 -14.61 -10.70
C ASP A 129 -25.28 -14.66 -10.84
N GLY A 130 -25.90 -13.56 -11.28
CA GLY A 130 -27.35 -13.45 -11.49
C GLY A 130 -28.15 -13.22 -10.21
N VAL A 131 -27.49 -13.04 -9.06
CA VAL A 131 -28.14 -12.83 -7.77
C VAL A 131 -28.35 -11.34 -7.50
N LYS A 132 -29.60 -10.94 -7.29
CA LYS A 132 -29.94 -9.58 -6.85
C LYS A 132 -30.14 -9.59 -5.33
N VAL A 133 -29.23 -8.92 -4.63
CA VAL A 133 -29.23 -8.83 -3.17
C VAL A 133 -28.91 -7.42 -2.72
N ALA A 134 -29.50 -6.98 -1.60
CA ALA A 134 -29.11 -5.74 -0.96
C ALA A 134 -27.68 -5.84 -0.38
N VAL A 135 -26.80 -4.92 -0.78
CA VAL A 135 -25.45 -4.78 -0.21
C VAL A 135 -25.33 -3.41 0.46
N ARG A 136 -24.95 -3.42 1.74
CA ARG A 136 -24.88 -2.23 2.58
C ARG A 136 -23.53 -2.14 3.29
N GLY A 137 -22.98 -0.95 3.40
CA GLY A 137 -21.75 -0.68 4.14
C GLY A 137 -22.03 -0.19 5.56
N TYR A 138 -21.22 -0.60 6.51
CA TYR A 138 -21.29 -0.18 7.91
C TYR A 138 -19.90 0.22 8.40
N LEU A 139 -19.73 1.50 8.71
CA LEU A 139 -18.59 1.97 9.49
C LEU A 139 -18.91 1.74 10.97
N VAL A 140 -18.26 0.75 11.58
CA VAL A 140 -18.55 0.29 12.95
C VAL A 140 -17.59 0.96 13.92
N LEU A 141 -18.12 1.80 14.81
CA LEU A 141 -17.35 2.50 15.81
C LEU A 141 -17.25 1.65 17.08
N THR A 142 -16.02 1.28 17.45
CA THR A 142 -15.73 0.41 18.59
C THR A 142 -15.10 1.16 19.77
N GLY A 143 -14.68 2.41 19.54
CA GLY A 143 -14.12 3.28 20.57
C GLY A 143 -15.14 3.65 21.65
N ALA A 144 -14.65 3.80 22.88
CA ALA A 144 -15.48 3.96 24.08
C ALA A 144 -16.53 5.08 24.00
N GLU A 145 -16.22 6.20 23.34
CA GLU A 145 -17.12 7.34 23.21
C GLU A 145 -18.29 7.10 22.24
N ASP A 146 -18.16 6.16 21.30
CA ASP A 146 -19.11 5.95 20.22
C ASP A 146 -19.64 4.51 20.10
N ARG A 147 -19.17 3.58 20.94
CA ARG A 147 -19.56 2.17 20.90
C ARG A 147 -21.08 1.92 21.03
N GLY A 148 -21.81 2.82 21.68
CA GLY A 148 -23.28 2.78 21.84
C GLY A 148 -24.06 3.72 20.89
N ARG A 149 -23.40 4.31 19.89
CA ARG A 149 -24.02 5.29 18.99
C ARG A 149 -25.12 4.67 18.12
N GLU A 150 -26.28 5.33 18.04
CA GLU A 150 -27.35 4.99 17.11
C GLU A 150 -26.96 5.12 15.63
N SER A 151 -27.58 4.31 14.77
CA SER A 151 -27.28 4.29 13.33
C SER A 151 -27.61 5.62 12.66
N SER A 152 -26.62 6.21 12.01
CA SER A 152 -26.80 7.30 11.04
C SER A 152 -26.78 6.72 9.63
N ASP A 153 -27.91 6.80 8.93
CA ASP A 153 -28.08 6.21 7.59
C ASP A 153 -27.74 7.23 6.49
N LEU A 154 -26.75 6.89 5.66
CA LEU A 154 -26.20 7.70 4.58
C LEU A 154 -26.44 7.05 3.22
N GLY A 155 -27.67 6.56 2.99
CA GLY A 155 -28.02 5.74 1.83
C GLY A 155 -27.65 4.27 2.06
N ASP A 156 -26.77 3.73 1.23
CA ASP A 156 -26.28 2.36 1.39
C ASP A 156 -25.24 2.22 2.49
N LEU A 157 -24.68 3.33 2.97
CA LEU A 157 -23.72 3.38 4.06
C LEU A 157 -24.39 3.74 5.38
N ARG A 158 -23.87 3.18 6.48
CA ARG A 158 -24.30 3.44 7.85
C ARG A 158 -23.10 3.70 8.74
N VAL A 159 -23.26 4.56 9.73
CA VAL A 159 -22.28 4.77 10.80
C VAL A 159 -22.98 4.53 12.12
N LEU A 160 -22.44 3.63 12.94
CA LEU A 160 -23.06 3.21 14.19
C LEU A 160 -22.01 2.71 15.18
N GLY A 161 -22.40 2.65 16.45
CA GLY A 161 -21.64 1.96 17.48
C GLY A 161 -21.76 0.44 17.36
N VAL A 162 -20.70 -0.27 17.73
CA VAL A 162 -20.63 -1.74 17.72
C VAL A 162 -21.75 -2.40 18.55
N GLU A 163 -22.20 -1.77 19.63
CA GLU A 163 -23.28 -2.30 20.49
C GLU A 163 -24.64 -2.28 19.79
N CYS A 164 -24.83 -1.40 18.80
CA CYS A 164 -26.05 -1.33 18.01
C CYS A 164 -26.03 -2.27 16.78
N LEU A 165 -24.87 -2.85 16.43
CA LEU A 165 -24.65 -3.57 15.18
C LEU A 165 -25.56 -4.79 15.02
N ALA A 166 -25.54 -5.70 15.98
CA ALA A 166 -26.29 -6.95 15.88
C ALA A 166 -27.80 -6.71 15.79
N ALA A 167 -28.32 -5.77 16.59
CA ALA A 167 -29.73 -5.38 16.56
C ALA A 167 -30.09 -4.73 15.21
N ARG A 168 -29.24 -3.86 14.68
CA ARG A 168 -29.44 -3.19 13.39
C ARG A 168 -29.49 -4.19 12.22
N LEU A 169 -28.63 -5.20 12.23
CA LEU A 169 -28.59 -6.25 11.22
C LEU A 169 -29.82 -7.16 11.33
N ALA A 170 -30.11 -7.68 12.53
CA ALA A 170 -31.23 -8.59 12.75
C ALA A 170 -32.62 -7.95 12.52
N GLY A 171 -32.75 -6.64 12.75
CA GLY A 171 -34.00 -5.90 12.56
C GLY A 171 -34.31 -5.51 11.11
N ALA A 172 -33.40 -5.77 10.16
CA ALA A 172 -33.65 -5.47 8.76
C ALA A 172 -34.60 -6.49 8.12
N LYS A 173 -35.40 -6.03 7.14
CA LYS A 173 -36.36 -6.89 6.43
C LYS A 173 -35.62 -8.05 5.72
N PRO A 174 -36.01 -9.31 5.94
CA PRO A 174 -35.43 -10.44 5.23
C PRO A 174 -35.81 -10.39 3.73
N ASP A 175 -34.84 -10.67 2.88
CA ASP A 175 -34.93 -10.64 1.40
C ASP A 175 -34.35 -11.91 0.76
N LEU A 176 -33.50 -12.65 1.48
CA LEU A 176 -32.89 -13.89 1.06
C LEU A 176 -33.47 -15.09 1.84
N ASP A 177 -33.71 -16.18 1.12
CA ASP A 177 -33.92 -17.48 1.73
C ASP A 177 -32.60 -18.16 2.10
N PRO A 178 -32.60 -19.24 2.91
CA PRO A 178 -31.38 -19.92 3.33
C PRO A 178 -30.51 -20.47 2.19
N ALA A 179 -31.12 -20.90 1.06
CA ALA A 179 -30.37 -21.44 -0.07
C ALA A 179 -29.60 -20.33 -0.79
N LEU A 180 -30.22 -19.16 -0.95
CA LEU A 180 -29.59 -18.00 -1.54
C LEU A 180 -28.52 -17.38 -0.62
N VAL A 181 -28.73 -17.41 0.70
CA VAL A 181 -27.68 -17.06 1.69
C VAL A 181 -26.45 -17.95 1.51
N ALA A 182 -26.63 -19.27 1.43
CA ALA A 182 -25.53 -20.21 1.24
C ALA A 182 -24.79 -19.98 -0.08
N ALA A 183 -25.52 -19.80 -1.20
CA ALA A 183 -24.92 -19.54 -2.51
C ALA A 183 -24.11 -18.24 -2.54
N VAL A 184 -24.66 -17.15 -1.97
CA VAL A 184 -23.96 -15.86 -1.86
C VAL A 184 -22.71 -15.99 -1.00
N THR A 185 -22.80 -16.69 0.13
CA THR A 185 -21.64 -16.96 1.00
C THR A 185 -20.55 -17.70 0.22
N GLU A 186 -20.87 -18.79 -0.49
CA GLU A 186 -19.90 -19.57 -1.27
C GLU A 186 -19.21 -18.73 -2.37
N THR A 187 -20.00 -17.91 -3.10
CA THR A 187 -19.46 -16.97 -4.10
C THR A 187 -18.45 -16.02 -3.46
N LEU A 188 -18.82 -15.39 -2.33
CA LEU A 188 -17.94 -14.45 -1.64
C LEU A 188 -16.70 -15.14 -1.08
N GLU A 189 -16.84 -16.36 -0.55
CA GLU A 189 -15.72 -17.12 -0.02
C GLU A 189 -14.68 -17.45 -1.10
N THR A 190 -15.16 -17.86 -2.27
CA THR A 190 -14.34 -18.25 -3.41
C THR A 190 -13.63 -17.06 -4.04
N ARG A 191 -14.32 -15.91 -4.13
CA ARG A 191 -13.84 -14.76 -4.91
C ARG A 191 -13.09 -13.73 -4.07
N LEU A 192 -13.41 -13.63 -2.78
CA LEU A 192 -12.72 -12.76 -1.82
C LEU A 192 -11.92 -13.66 -0.88
N LEU A 193 -10.69 -13.99 -1.29
CA LEU A 193 -9.82 -14.88 -0.50
C LEU A 193 -9.59 -14.30 0.90
N PRO A 194 -9.47 -15.13 1.94
CA PRO A 194 -9.06 -14.65 3.25
C PRO A 194 -7.69 -13.99 3.18
N MET A 195 -7.52 -12.95 3.99
CA MET A 195 -6.26 -12.30 4.28
C MET A 195 -5.54 -13.17 5.32
N THR A 196 -5.14 -14.38 4.93
CA THR A 196 -4.42 -15.26 5.87
C THR A 196 -3.04 -14.70 6.22
N ASP A 197 -2.66 -14.79 7.50
CA ASP A 197 -1.28 -14.60 8.00
C ASP A 197 -0.27 -15.58 7.38
N THR A 198 -0.73 -16.57 6.62
CA THR A 198 0.13 -17.42 5.79
C THR A 198 0.39 -16.77 4.42
N GLU A 199 1.53 -16.10 4.26
CA GLU A 199 2.49 -16.76 3.36
C GLU A 199 2.79 -18.10 4.04
N PRO A 200 2.51 -19.24 3.39
CA PRO A 200 2.70 -20.51 4.05
C PRO A 200 4.14 -20.58 4.52
N ASP A 201 4.32 -20.89 5.81
CA ASP A 201 5.55 -21.43 6.35
C ASP A 201 5.71 -22.82 5.71
N GLN A 202 6.02 -22.82 4.41
CA GLN A 202 6.42 -23.99 3.66
C GLN A 202 7.85 -24.25 4.05
N VAL A 203 8.01 -25.09 5.08
CA VAL A 203 9.13 -26.03 5.08
C VAL A 203 8.88 -27.05 3.97
N VAL A 204 8.98 -26.58 2.72
CA VAL A 204 9.31 -27.37 1.56
C VAL A 204 10.39 -26.57 0.85
N ASN A 205 11.56 -27.18 0.81
CA ASN A 205 12.84 -26.60 0.43
C ASN A 205 12.86 -26.26 -1.07
N VAL A 206 12.12 -25.21 -1.47
CA VAL A 206 12.07 -24.61 -2.82
C VAL A 206 11.69 -23.11 -2.78
N GLY A 207 11.33 -22.55 -1.61
CA GLY A 207 10.55 -21.31 -1.44
C GLY A 207 11.27 -19.95 -1.46
N GLU A 208 12.56 -19.86 -1.79
CA GLU A 208 13.25 -18.56 -1.80
C GLU A 208 13.12 -17.79 -3.13
N ALA A 209 12.76 -18.46 -4.23
CA ALA A 209 12.67 -17.81 -5.54
C ALA A 209 11.34 -17.07 -5.77
N LEU A 210 10.20 -17.68 -5.40
CA LEU A 210 8.86 -17.16 -5.73
C LEU A 210 8.36 -16.03 -4.82
N ALA A 211 8.83 -15.94 -3.57
CA ALA A 211 8.48 -14.84 -2.65
C ALA A 211 9.17 -13.50 -3.00
N ASN A 212 10.14 -13.54 -3.93
CA ASN A 212 10.93 -12.39 -4.35
C ASN A 212 10.52 -11.87 -5.75
N GLU A 213 9.51 -12.47 -6.40
CA GLU A 213 9.01 -12.01 -7.70
C GLU A 213 7.84 -11.02 -7.54
N PRO A 214 7.85 -9.89 -8.24
CA PRO A 214 6.71 -8.97 -8.23
C PRO A 214 5.50 -9.60 -8.94
N SER A 215 4.31 -9.45 -8.36
CA SER A 215 3.08 -9.95 -8.98
C SER A 215 2.79 -9.21 -10.31
N PRO A 216 2.06 -9.82 -11.27
CA PRO A 216 1.75 -9.17 -12.55
C PRO A 216 1.02 -7.81 -12.41
N LEU A 217 0.22 -7.64 -11.35
CA LEU A 217 -0.43 -6.37 -11.06
C LEU A 217 0.58 -5.33 -10.54
N PHE A 218 1.53 -5.76 -9.70
CA PHE A 218 2.62 -4.91 -9.23
C PHE A 218 3.48 -4.43 -10.40
N GLU A 219 3.83 -5.32 -11.32
CA GLU A 219 4.59 -4.99 -12.52
C GLU A 219 3.86 -4.00 -13.44
N LYS A 220 2.53 -4.10 -13.55
CA LYS A 220 1.75 -3.10 -14.31
C LYS A 220 1.70 -1.74 -13.62
N ALA A 221 1.75 -1.71 -12.29
CA ALA A 221 1.69 -0.48 -11.49
C ALA A 221 3.04 0.22 -11.32
N HIS A 222 4.16 -0.48 -11.58
CA HIS A 222 5.52 0.03 -11.33
C HIS A 222 6.41 -0.12 -12.56
N ARG A 223 7.14 0.94 -12.90
CA ARG A 223 8.24 0.86 -13.89
C ARG A 223 9.56 0.66 -13.17
N PHE A 224 10.41 -0.20 -13.72
CA PHE A 224 11.72 -0.52 -13.18
C PHE A 224 12.80 0.16 -14.02
N TYR A 225 13.68 0.92 -13.36
CA TYR A 225 14.82 1.55 -14.00
C TYR A 225 16.10 1.28 -13.22
N TYR A 226 17.20 1.08 -13.95
CA TYR A 226 18.51 0.80 -13.37
C TYR A 226 19.54 1.83 -13.81
N LEU A 227 20.09 2.56 -12.85
CA LEU A 227 21.12 3.55 -13.06
C LEU A 227 22.49 2.91 -12.93
N VAL A 228 23.30 3.02 -13.98
CA VAL A 228 24.58 2.33 -14.08
C VAL A 228 25.68 3.35 -14.38
N PRO A 229 26.61 3.60 -13.44
CA PRO A 229 27.71 4.51 -13.67
C PRO A 229 28.76 3.87 -14.60
N TRP A 230 29.32 4.68 -15.48
CA TRP A 230 30.37 4.29 -16.41
C TRP A 230 31.45 5.36 -16.47
N ARG A 231 32.72 4.93 -16.38
CA ARG A 231 33.88 5.81 -16.46
C ARG A 231 34.96 5.18 -17.33
N LYS A 232 35.34 5.87 -18.41
CA LYS A 232 36.47 5.46 -19.26
C LYS A 232 37.00 6.65 -20.05
N GLY A 233 38.33 6.78 -20.12
CA GLY A 233 39.00 7.75 -20.99
C GLY A 233 38.55 9.21 -20.76
N GLY A 234 38.38 9.62 -19.50
CA GLY A 234 37.92 10.97 -19.13
C GLY A 234 36.41 11.18 -19.12
N ASN A 235 35.63 10.27 -19.71
CA ASN A 235 34.17 10.34 -19.68
C ASN A 235 33.62 9.81 -18.36
N ASN A 236 32.57 10.44 -17.83
CA ASN A 236 31.86 10.04 -16.62
C ASN A 236 30.35 10.11 -16.89
N ARG A 237 29.73 8.96 -17.14
CA ARG A 237 28.32 8.89 -17.56
C ARG A 237 27.50 8.08 -16.57
N MET A 238 26.23 8.43 -16.44
CA MET A 238 25.22 7.62 -15.78
C MET A 238 24.20 7.16 -16.82
N TYR A 239 24.13 5.86 -17.04
CA TYR A 239 23.17 5.22 -17.95
C TYR A 239 21.89 4.87 -17.20
N VAL A 240 20.74 4.93 -17.87
CA VAL A 240 19.47 4.37 -17.41
C VAL A 240 19.09 3.20 -18.30
N ASN A 241 18.89 2.04 -17.71
CA ASN A 241 18.42 0.83 -18.38
C ASN A 241 17.03 0.43 -17.87
N ASP A 242 16.24 -0.24 -18.69
CA ASP A 242 15.03 -0.93 -18.22
C ASP A 242 15.35 -2.31 -17.61
N ARG A 243 14.32 -3.04 -17.17
CA ARG A 243 14.45 -4.41 -16.64
C ARG A 243 14.91 -5.46 -17.65
N SER A 244 14.78 -5.19 -18.95
CA SER A 244 15.29 -6.08 -20.01
C SER A 244 16.80 -5.89 -20.25
N GLY A 245 17.39 -4.82 -19.69
CA GLY A 245 18.77 -4.44 -19.91
C GLY A 245 18.96 -3.50 -21.10
N THR A 246 17.86 -3.03 -21.71
CA THR A 246 17.92 -2.06 -22.81
C THR A 246 18.28 -0.69 -22.26
N THR A 247 19.30 -0.04 -22.83
CA THR A 247 19.66 1.33 -22.48
C THR A 247 18.66 2.32 -23.07
N LEU A 248 18.07 3.13 -22.20
CA LEU A 248 17.06 4.13 -22.55
C LEU A 248 17.63 5.54 -22.70
N GLY A 249 18.82 5.78 -22.14
CA GLY A 249 19.52 7.05 -22.24
C GLY A 249 20.67 7.16 -21.24
N TRP A 250 21.41 8.26 -21.31
CA TRP A 250 22.50 8.55 -20.38
C TRP A 250 22.70 10.05 -20.17
N THR A 251 23.30 10.41 -19.04
CA THR A 251 23.74 11.79 -18.74
C THR A 251 25.24 11.83 -18.50
N ASP A 252 25.90 12.84 -19.04
CA ASP A 252 27.28 13.15 -18.68
C ASP A 252 27.29 13.81 -17.29
N MET A 253 27.87 13.13 -16.31
CA MET A 253 27.91 13.57 -14.92
C MET A 253 28.84 14.77 -14.69
N THR A 254 29.55 15.24 -15.72
CA THR A 254 30.44 16.40 -15.67
C THR A 254 29.79 17.62 -16.31
N THR A 255 29.15 17.44 -17.47
CA THR A 255 28.54 18.54 -18.24
C THR A 255 27.03 18.67 -18.03
N GLY A 256 26.37 17.62 -17.53
CA GLY A 256 24.92 17.52 -17.41
C GLY A 256 24.21 17.24 -18.75
N ALA A 257 24.94 16.98 -19.83
CA ALA A 257 24.36 16.69 -21.13
C ALA A 257 23.62 15.35 -21.12
N ILE A 258 22.35 15.35 -21.52
CA ILE A 258 21.50 14.15 -21.58
C ILE A 258 21.36 13.70 -23.03
N GLU A 259 21.63 12.43 -23.29
CA GLU A 259 21.31 11.75 -24.55
C GLU A 259 20.19 10.73 -24.30
N MET A 260 19.06 10.92 -24.97
CA MET A 260 17.93 10.00 -24.93
C MET A 260 18.05 8.95 -26.04
N GLN A 261 17.75 7.70 -25.70
CA GLN A 261 17.74 6.57 -26.64
C GLN A 261 16.37 5.86 -26.68
N CYS A 262 15.45 6.21 -25.77
CA CYS A 262 14.06 5.80 -25.79
C CYS A 262 13.14 6.94 -26.26
N GLY A 263 11.99 6.58 -26.82
CA GLY A 263 10.85 7.47 -27.06
C GLY A 263 9.58 6.94 -26.39
N GLY A 264 8.44 7.58 -26.63
CA GLY A 264 7.14 7.09 -26.16
C GLY A 264 6.91 7.27 -24.66
N GLU A 265 6.33 6.28 -23.99
CA GLU A 265 5.88 6.41 -22.60
C GLU A 265 7.02 6.48 -21.56
N ASP A 266 8.21 5.98 -21.88
CA ASP A 266 9.38 5.98 -20.99
C ASP A 266 10.15 7.30 -21.01
N GLU A 267 10.14 8.03 -22.13
CA GLU A 267 10.95 9.23 -22.35
C GLU A 267 10.77 10.30 -21.25
N PRO A 268 9.54 10.64 -20.80
CA PRO A 268 9.35 11.64 -19.75
C PRO A 268 9.98 11.22 -18.41
N PHE A 269 9.91 9.93 -18.05
CA PHE A 269 10.46 9.41 -16.81
C PHE A 269 11.99 9.36 -16.85
N VAL A 270 12.54 8.80 -17.93
CA VAL A 270 13.98 8.65 -18.11
C VAL A 270 14.66 10.01 -18.14
N LYS A 271 14.06 11.00 -18.79
CA LYS A 271 14.58 12.37 -18.81
C LYS A 271 14.63 12.98 -17.41
N THR A 272 13.58 12.83 -16.60
CA THR A 272 13.58 13.28 -15.20
C THR A 272 14.66 12.57 -14.37
N LEU A 273 14.77 11.25 -14.49
CA LEU A 273 15.76 10.47 -13.74
C LEU A 273 17.20 10.87 -14.10
N LEU A 274 17.49 11.07 -15.39
CA LEU A 274 18.80 11.49 -15.86
C LEU A 274 19.15 12.93 -15.43
N ALA A 275 18.17 13.83 -15.40
CA ALA A 275 18.37 15.20 -14.92
C ALA A 275 18.66 15.28 -13.41
N ALA A 276 18.12 14.34 -12.64
CA ALA A 276 18.24 14.29 -11.18
C ALA A 276 19.27 13.25 -10.68
N ALA A 277 20.01 12.63 -11.59
CA ALA A 277 21.03 11.64 -11.27
C ALA A 277 22.23 12.29 -10.58
N ASP A 278 22.61 11.76 -9.42
CA ASP A 278 23.78 12.17 -8.65
C ASP A 278 24.70 10.94 -8.43
N PRO A 279 26.03 11.11 -8.32
CA PRO A 279 26.95 9.99 -8.09
C PRO A 279 26.64 9.14 -6.84
N THR A 280 25.86 9.67 -5.91
CA THR A 280 25.48 9.06 -4.63
C THR A 280 24.01 8.61 -4.55
N GLY A 281 23.19 8.89 -5.57
CA GLY A 281 21.79 8.50 -5.61
C GLY A 281 20.96 9.34 -6.57
N ILE A 282 19.66 9.11 -6.60
CA ILE A 282 18.71 9.96 -7.33
C ILE A 282 18.05 10.91 -6.33
N LYS A 283 18.16 12.21 -6.58
CA LYS A 283 17.54 13.25 -5.74
C LYS A 283 16.36 13.88 -6.50
N VAL A 284 15.32 13.08 -6.74
CA VAL A 284 14.10 13.53 -7.42
C VAL A 284 13.08 13.99 -6.40
N ALA A 285 12.60 15.21 -6.54
CA ALA A 285 11.45 15.67 -5.76
C ALA A 285 10.15 15.07 -6.32
N PRO A 286 9.13 14.80 -5.50
CA PRO A 286 7.93 14.08 -5.93
C PRO A 286 7.16 14.75 -7.08
N GLY A 287 7.25 16.09 -7.18
CA GLY A 287 6.60 16.88 -8.24
C GLY A 287 7.35 16.92 -9.58
N GLU A 288 8.57 16.37 -9.65
CA GLU A 288 9.41 16.39 -10.86
C GLU A 288 9.17 15.16 -11.74
N VAL A 289 8.54 14.11 -11.20
CA VAL A 289 8.16 12.91 -11.97
C VAL A 289 6.81 13.12 -12.67
N PRO A 290 6.73 12.84 -13.98
CA PRO A 290 5.47 12.88 -14.71
C PRO A 290 4.38 12.02 -14.07
N LYS A 291 3.22 12.63 -13.84
CA LYS A 291 2.02 11.95 -13.34
C LYS A 291 1.31 11.24 -14.49
N VAL A 292 1.74 10.02 -14.81
CA VAL A 292 1.07 9.18 -15.82
C VAL A 292 0.07 8.25 -15.13
N PRO A 293 -1.23 8.30 -15.47
CA PRO A 293 -2.21 7.36 -14.97
C PRO A 293 -1.91 5.92 -15.42
N THR A 294 -1.90 4.98 -14.50
CA THR A 294 -1.78 3.55 -14.81
C THR A 294 -3.15 2.98 -15.21
N GLN A 295 -3.26 2.44 -16.42
CA GLN A 295 -4.41 1.65 -16.83
C GLN A 295 -4.16 0.18 -16.46
N LEU A 296 -4.73 -0.27 -15.35
CA LEU A 296 -4.49 -1.64 -14.85
C LEU A 296 -5.23 -2.73 -15.65
N PHE A 297 -6.23 -2.36 -16.46
CA PHE A 297 -7.06 -3.30 -17.23
C PHE A 297 -7.39 -2.78 -18.64
N GLY A 298 -7.29 -3.67 -19.64
CA GLY A 298 -7.69 -3.41 -21.02
C GLY A 298 -9.13 -3.87 -21.26
N GLY A 299 -10.01 -2.93 -21.59
CA GLY A 299 -11.42 -3.22 -21.88
C GLY A 299 -12.27 -1.98 -21.70
N ARG A 300 -13.33 -1.85 -22.50
CA ARG A 300 -14.16 -0.63 -22.63
C ARG A 300 -15.08 -0.34 -21.42
N LEU A 301 -14.80 -0.94 -20.27
CA LEU A 301 -15.47 -0.74 -18.98
C LEU A 301 -14.34 -0.75 -17.93
N LEU A 302 -14.31 0.24 -17.04
CA LEU A 302 -13.32 0.45 -15.94
C LEU A 302 -12.22 1.51 -16.15
N SER A 303 -12.44 2.53 -17.00
CA SER A 303 -11.56 3.71 -17.06
C SER A 303 -12.07 4.92 -16.25
N ARG A 304 -12.71 4.74 -15.09
CA ARG A 304 -13.08 5.87 -14.21
C ARG A 304 -13.06 5.43 -12.75
N PHE A 305 -12.27 6.14 -11.94
CA PHE A 305 -12.26 6.14 -10.46
C PHE A 305 -11.26 5.23 -9.70
N ALA A 306 -9.99 5.25 -10.14
CA ALA A 306 -8.83 5.49 -9.26
C ALA A 306 -7.66 5.88 -10.18
N ARG A 307 -7.24 7.15 -10.20
CA ARG A 307 -6.00 7.54 -10.90
C ARG A 307 -4.81 7.08 -10.06
N LEU A 308 -4.50 5.79 -10.13
CA LEU A 308 -3.19 5.31 -9.69
C LEU A 308 -2.18 5.88 -10.68
N HIS A 309 -1.15 6.55 -10.15
CA HIS A 309 -0.06 7.03 -10.98
C HIS A 309 1.04 5.97 -10.99
N THR A 310 1.62 5.74 -12.16
CA THR A 310 2.73 4.79 -12.30
C THR A 310 3.87 5.20 -11.37
N SER A 311 4.21 4.32 -10.43
CA SER A 311 5.34 4.54 -9.52
C SER A 311 6.62 4.00 -10.13
N LEU A 312 7.76 4.59 -9.78
CA LEU A 312 9.07 4.16 -10.31
C LEU A 312 9.83 3.40 -9.23
N LEU A 313 10.31 2.21 -9.55
CA LEU A 313 11.26 1.49 -8.73
C LEU A 313 12.63 1.60 -9.38
N VAL A 314 13.54 2.31 -8.70
CA VAL A 314 14.81 2.70 -9.29
C VAL A 314 15.97 2.10 -8.50
N GLY A 315 16.80 1.32 -9.18
CA GLY A 315 18.03 0.75 -8.64
C GLY A 315 19.26 1.46 -9.16
N GLN A 316 20.08 2.06 -8.31
CA GLN A 316 21.33 2.70 -8.71
C GLN A 316 22.54 1.88 -8.27
N GLU A 317 23.36 1.49 -9.24
CA GLU A 317 24.60 0.79 -8.95
C GLU A 317 25.70 1.73 -8.46
N TRP A 318 26.44 1.26 -7.47
CA TRP A 318 27.66 1.89 -7.02
C TRP A 318 28.76 0.84 -6.85
N LYS A 319 29.93 1.09 -7.44
CA LYS A 319 31.04 0.13 -7.43
C LYS A 319 32.37 0.81 -7.16
N LYS A 320 33.14 0.22 -6.27
CA LYS A 320 34.58 0.49 -6.05
C LYS A 320 35.31 -0.83 -5.81
N PRO A 321 36.66 -0.88 -5.78
CA PRO A 321 37.37 -2.10 -5.43
C PRO A 321 36.83 -2.68 -4.10
N GLY A 322 36.48 -3.95 -4.10
CA GLY A 322 35.93 -4.63 -2.93
C GLY A 322 34.43 -4.44 -2.66
N VAL A 323 33.75 -3.41 -3.19
CA VAL A 323 32.34 -3.12 -2.87
C VAL A 323 31.50 -2.91 -4.12
N HIS A 324 30.35 -3.59 -4.19
CA HIS A 324 29.38 -3.41 -5.26
C HIS A 324 27.98 -3.40 -4.65
N ARG A 325 27.29 -2.27 -4.73
CA ARG A 325 25.98 -2.06 -4.10
C ARG A 325 24.94 -1.64 -5.12
N LEU A 326 23.69 -2.02 -4.87
CA LEU A 326 22.51 -1.51 -5.55
C LEU A 326 21.69 -0.71 -4.54
N TYR A 327 21.65 0.61 -4.68
CA TYR A 327 20.81 1.47 -3.87
C TYR A 327 19.40 1.53 -4.47
N GLY A 328 18.37 1.37 -3.65
CA GLY A 328 16.99 1.38 -4.11
C GLY A 328 16.24 2.65 -3.75
N THR A 329 15.43 3.17 -4.68
CA THR A 329 14.49 4.26 -4.44
C THR A 329 13.13 3.90 -5.03
N LEU A 330 12.05 4.04 -4.25
CA LEU A 330 10.68 4.00 -4.75
C LEU A 330 10.19 5.44 -4.92
N ILE A 331 9.82 5.84 -6.14
CA ILE A 331 9.28 7.17 -6.42
C ILE A 331 7.79 7.06 -6.71
N ASP A 332 6.99 7.55 -5.78
CA ASP A 332 5.55 7.72 -5.95
C ASP A 332 5.25 9.19 -6.31
N PRO A 333 4.82 9.47 -7.55
CA PRO A 333 4.57 10.85 -7.99
C PRO A 333 3.37 11.51 -7.28
N ALA A 334 2.52 10.73 -6.59
CA ALA A 334 1.40 11.25 -5.81
C ALA A 334 1.75 11.46 -4.32
N VAL A 335 2.82 10.84 -3.82
CA VAL A 335 3.17 10.82 -2.39
C VAL A 335 4.57 11.38 -2.15
N THR A 336 5.62 10.58 -2.37
CA THR A 336 7.02 11.00 -2.22
C THR A 336 8.00 10.02 -2.88
N ALA A 337 9.28 10.38 -2.94
CA ALA A 337 10.38 9.43 -3.08
C ALA A 337 10.74 8.82 -1.71
N PHE A 338 10.91 7.51 -1.68
CA PHE A 338 11.27 6.72 -0.51
C PHE A 338 12.64 6.07 -0.74
N ASP A 339 13.56 6.28 0.19
CA ASP A 339 14.82 5.54 0.25
C ASP A 339 14.53 4.10 0.69
N LEU A 340 14.97 3.11 -0.09
CA LEU A 340 14.77 1.70 0.21
C LEU A 340 15.97 1.09 0.94
N GLY A 341 17.11 1.77 0.97
CA GLY A 341 18.38 1.22 1.42
C GLY A 341 19.17 0.64 0.25
N TRP A 342 19.92 -0.44 0.47
CA TRP A 342 20.79 -1.02 -0.55
C TRP A 342 20.98 -2.53 -0.42
N VAL A 343 21.39 -3.15 -1.52
CA VAL A 343 21.78 -4.57 -1.60
C VAL A 343 23.27 -4.67 -1.85
N ASP A 344 23.98 -5.51 -1.11
CA ASP A 344 25.34 -5.93 -1.51
C ASP A 344 25.21 -6.90 -2.68
N LEU A 345 25.66 -6.49 -3.87
CA LEU A 345 25.51 -7.29 -5.08
C LEU A 345 26.47 -8.48 -5.17
N LYS A 346 27.41 -8.61 -4.22
CA LYS A 346 28.30 -9.77 -4.15
C LYS A 346 27.74 -10.85 -3.22
N SER A 347 27.23 -10.47 -2.06
CA SER A 347 26.67 -11.42 -1.08
C SER A 347 25.16 -11.63 -1.24
N GLY A 348 24.45 -10.70 -1.89
CA GLY A 348 22.99 -10.65 -1.93
C GLY A 348 22.36 -10.08 -0.65
N GLU A 349 23.17 -9.65 0.32
CA GLU A 349 22.69 -9.15 1.61
C GLU A 349 21.89 -7.85 1.46
N LEU A 350 20.71 -7.81 2.08
CA LEU A 350 19.82 -6.66 2.05
C LEU A 350 20.09 -5.74 3.25
N HIS A 351 20.22 -4.45 2.99
CA HIS A 351 20.36 -3.41 4.01
C HIS A 351 19.23 -2.40 3.82
N PRO A 352 18.01 -2.73 4.29
CA PRO A 352 16.86 -1.84 4.15
C PRO A 352 17.10 -0.52 4.90
N SER A 353 16.54 0.58 4.38
CA SER A 353 16.68 1.92 5.00
C SER A 353 15.95 2.03 6.35
N MET A 354 14.97 1.15 6.58
CA MET A 354 14.17 1.07 7.79
C MET A 354 13.51 -0.31 7.89
N ASP A 355 13.16 -0.68 9.12
CA ASP A 355 12.29 -1.82 9.40
C ASP A 355 10.82 -1.38 9.33
N GLY A 356 9.94 -2.25 8.82
CA GLY A 356 8.52 -1.96 8.64
C GLY A 356 8.16 -1.22 7.34
N PRO A 357 6.86 -0.93 7.12
CA PRO A 357 6.36 -0.39 5.86
C PRO A 357 6.79 1.06 5.59
N LEU A 358 7.07 1.39 4.32
CA LEU A 358 7.45 2.74 3.88
C LEU A 358 6.36 3.80 4.10
N HIS A 359 5.10 3.38 3.99
CA HIS A 359 3.90 4.20 4.11
C HIS A 359 2.70 3.29 4.37
N LYS A 360 1.56 3.82 4.83
CA LYS A 360 0.34 3.03 5.15
C LYS A 360 -0.16 2.12 4.01
N ASP A 361 0.13 2.48 2.76
CA ASP A 361 -0.29 1.75 1.54
C ASP A 361 0.91 1.10 0.82
N ARG A 362 2.07 1.01 1.47
CA ARG A 362 3.33 0.57 0.85
C ARG A 362 4.02 -0.49 1.72
N ARG A 363 4.71 -1.42 1.06
CA ARG A 363 5.40 -2.55 1.72
C ARG A 363 6.68 -2.08 2.42
N GLU A 364 7.36 -3.03 3.07
CA GLU A 364 8.67 -2.80 3.67
C GLU A 364 9.76 -2.60 2.61
N PRO A 365 10.79 -1.78 2.88
CA PRO A 365 11.90 -1.57 1.95
C PRO A 365 12.57 -2.86 1.48
N ALA A 366 12.71 -3.85 2.38
CA ALA A 366 13.33 -5.13 2.08
C ALA A 366 12.63 -5.85 0.90
N GLN A 367 11.30 -5.79 0.83
CA GLN A 367 10.54 -6.40 -0.26
C GLN A 367 10.79 -5.71 -1.59
N TYR A 368 10.87 -4.38 -1.60
CA TYR A 368 11.18 -3.63 -2.81
C TYR A 368 12.63 -3.84 -3.28
N LEU A 369 13.58 -3.98 -2.35
CA LEU A 369 14.97 -4.33 -2.68
C LEU A 369 15.06 -5.74 -3.31
N LYS A 370 14.26 -6.70 -2.81
CA LYS A 370 14.13 -8.03 -3.44
C LYS A 370 13.60 -7.94 -4.87
N PHE A 371 12.55 -7.13 -5.11
CA PHE A 371 12.05 -6.90 -6.47
C PHE A 371 13.09 -6.24 -7.38
N LEU A 372 13.82 -5.23 -6.89
CA LEU A 372 14.91 -4.61 -7.65
C LEU A 372 16.03 -5.59 -7.96
N LEU A 373 16.37 -6.49 -7.03
CA LEU A 373 17.39 -7.50 -7.26
C LEU A 373 16.92 -8.54 -8.28
N HIS A 374 15.68 -9.02 -8.14
CA HIS A 374 15.08 -10.02 -9.03
C HIS A 374 14.91 -9.50 -10.46
N CYS A 375 14.43 -8.27 -10.62
CA CYS A 375 14.23 -7.66 -11.95
C CYS A 375 15.50 -6.98 -12.50
N ARG A 376 16.65 -7.12 -11.84
CA ARG A 376 17.90 -6.49 -12.29
C ARG A 376 18.38 -7.19 -13.56
N PRO A 377 18.70 -6.45 -14.64
CA PRO A 377 19.23 -7.07 -15.84
C PRO A 377 20.60 -7.69 -15.56
N ASP A 378 20.79 -8.93 -16.00
CA ASP A 378 22.09 -9.58 -15.99
C ASP A 378 23.07 -8.76 -16.83
N ARG A 379 24.18 -8.33 -16.21
CA ARG A 379 25.30 -7.82 -16.99
C ARG A 379 25.87 -8.98 -17.78
N ARG A 380 25.54 -9.07 -19.07
CA ARG A 380 26.46 -9.71 -20.01
C ARG A 380 27.79 -8.97 -19.88
N SER A 381 28.77 -9.72 -19.39
CA SER A 381 30.16 -9.33 -19.12
C SER A 381 30.82 -8.63 -20.30
#